data_AF-A0A1B8ZBI3-F1
#
_entry.id   AF-A0A1B8ZBI3-F1
#
_cell.length_a   1.000
_cell.length_b   1.000
_cell.length_c   1.000
_cell.angle_alpha   90.00
_cell.angle_beta   90.00
_cell.angle_gamma   90.00
#
_symmetry.space_group_name_H-M   'P 1'
#
loop_
_entity.id
_entity.type
_entity.pdbx_description
1 polymer ?
#
loop_
_entity_poly.entity_id
_entity_poly.type
_entity_poly.pdbx_seq_one_letter_code
_entity_poly.pdbx_strand_id
1 'polypeptide(L)'
;MKSIIYYIVIFGLIISCQTKKVKQDIDIIENIPFSKNNFYKYDNGYLRNNPQKLDSSRSYIYTIIEPSNENRKYPRKIYTLISVNRDKEASEYFYEKLKGKNLSFIEMNNKIVFRDFYRSYIGKEYHKSDINKPRNKEDLIKYLKSKNAKYKILSIGKSEKADVVKAKINNSFYEIVVDSTFCKSYLYYNEKDTIFNYSTVLFTFF
;
A
#
# COMPACT_ATOMS: atom_id res chain seq x y z
N MET A 1 -34.83 -41.78 5.83
CA MET A 1 -33.35 -41.70 5.82
C MET A 1 -32.76 -40.88 4.67
N LYS A 2 -33.29 -40.95 3.42
CA LYS A 2 -32.73 -40.20 2.28
C LYS A 2 -32.78 -38.66 2.44
N SER A 3 -33.81 -38.09 3.09
CA SER A 3 -33.94 -36.63 3.24
C SER A 3 -33.01 -36.01 4.28
N ILE A 4 -32.56 -36.76 5.30
CA ILE A 4 -31.66 -36.25 6.34
C ILE A 4 -30.24 -36.08 5.79
N ILE A 5 -29.82 -36.95 4.87
CA ILE A 5 -28.53 -36.87 4.19
C ILE A 5 -28.43 -35.60 3.34
N TYR A 6 -29.52 -35.20 2.66
CA TYR A 6 -29.56 -33.96 1.86
C TYR A 6 -29.36 -32.70 2.72
N TYR A 7 -29.94 -32.64 3.92
CA TYR A 7 -29.78 -31.49 4.81
C TYR A 7 -28.34 -31.36 5.35
N ILE A 8 -27.68 -32.48 5.66
CA ILE A 8 -26.29 -32.48 6.16
C ILE A 8 -25.30 -32.02 5.07
N VAL A 9 -25.53 -32.43 3.81
CA VAL A 9 -24.68 -32.00 2.67
C VAL A 9 -24.84 -30.51 2.36
N ILE A 10 -26.06 -29.97 2.45
CA ILE A 10 -26.33 -28.54 2.25
C ILE A 10 -25.70 -27.71 3.39
N PHE A 11 -25.80 -28.16 4.64
CA PHE A 11 -25.18 -27.46 5.77
C PHE A 11 -23.63 -27.49 5.70
N GLY A 12 -23.04 -28.58 5.22
CA GLY A 12 -21.60 -28.69 4.97
C GLY A 12 -21.08 -27.71 3.90
N LEU A 13 -21.87 -27.46 2.84
CA LEU A 13 -21.53 -26.47 1.80
C LEU A 13 -21.62 -25.02 2.31
N ILE A 14 -22.55 -24.73 3.22
CA ILE A 14 -22.70 -23.38 3.81
C ILE A 14 -21.59 -23.09 4.83
N ILE A 15 -21.17 -24.08 5.63
CA ILE A 15 -20.10 -23.91 6.63
C ILE A 15 -18.70 -23.88 5.96
N SER A 16 -18.53 -24.54 4.81
CA SER A 16 -17.28 -24.46 4.02
C SER A 16 -17.07 -23.11 3.33
N CYS A 17 -18.04 -22.20 3.37
CA CYS A 17 -17.87 -20.81 2.95
C CYS A 17 -17.39 -19.94 4.12
N GLN A 18 -16.50 -20.44 4.97
CA GLN A 18 -15.58 -19.55 5.67
C GLN A 18 -14.69 -18.94 4.60
N THR A 19 -15.08 -17.76 4.10
CA THR A 19 -14.26 -16.92 3.25
C THR A 19 -12.90 -16.77 3.93
N LYS A 20 -11.92 -17.56 3.49
CA LYS A 20 -10.51 -17.31 3.78
C LYS A 20 -10.31 -15.83 3.47
N LYS A 21 -9.98 -15.03 4.49
CA LYS A 21 -9.58 -13.64 4.28
C LYS A 21 -8.51 -13.69 3.19
N VAL A 22 -8.85 -13.18 2.00
CA VAL A 22 -7.91 -13.16 0.88
C VAL A 22 -6.77 -12.29 1.37
N LYS A 23 -5.63 -12.93 1.65
CA LYS A 23 -4.43 -12.24 2.13
C LYS A 23 -4.07 -11.25 1.03
N GLN A 24 -4.27 -9.96 1.32
CA GLN A 24 -4.01 -8.91 0.33
C GLN A 24 -2.55 -8.98 -0.09
N ASP A 25 -2.30 -8.94 -1.40
CA ASP A 25 -0.94 -8.92 -1.92
C ASP A 25 -0.33 -7.53 -1.65
N ILE A 26 0.75 -7.52 -0.87
CA ILE A 26 1.50 -6.30 -0.53
C ILE A 26 2.60 -6.15 -1.59
N ASP A 27 2.22 -5.52 -2.70
CA ASP A 27 3.04 -5.42 -3.91
C ASP A 27 3.03 -4.01 -4.52
N ILE A 28 3.95 -3.76 -5.46
CA ILE A 28 4.16 -2.43 -6.08
C ILE A 28 2.89 -1.97 -6.81
N ILE A 29 2.24 -2.85 -7.55
CA ILE A 29 0.97 -2.60 -8.23
C ILE A 29 -0.19 -3.28 -7.48
N GLU A 30 -1.39 -2.71 -7.60
CA GLU A 30 -2.59 -3.34 -7.06
C GLU A 30 -3.03 -4.51 -7.95
N ASN A 31 -2.84 -5.73 -7.45
CA ASN A 31 -3.30 -6.97 -8.12
C ASN A 31 -4.67 -7.45 -7.60
N ILE A 32 -5.02 -7.07 -6.37
CA ILE A 32 -6.25 -7.47 -5.70
C ILE A 32 -6.94 -6.19 -5.22
N PRO A 33 -8.25 -6.00 -5.51
CA PRO A 33 -8.99 -4.83 -5.05
C PRO A 33 -8.91 -4.64 -3.53
N PHE A 34 -8.89 -3.39 -3.11
CA PHE A 34 -8.97 -3.01 -1.70
C PHE A 34 -10.16 -3.67 -0.97
N SER A 35 -9.90 -4.24 0.22
CA SER A 35 -10.93 -4.73 1.14
C SER A 35 -10.64 -4.27 2.56
N LYS A 36 -11.61 -3.57 3.17
CA LYS A 36 -11.49 -2.97 4.51
C LYS A 36 -11.07 -3.98 5.59
N ASN A 37 -11.51 -5.23 5.48
CA ASN A 37 -11.32 -6.26 6.51
C ASN A 37 -9.86 -6.75 6.64
N ASN A 38 -8.98 -6.31 5.74
CA ASN A 38 -7.57 -6.68 5.69
C ASN A 38 -6.64 -5.63 6.31
N PHE A 39 -7.17 -4.49 6.77
CA PHE A 39 -6.37 -3.35 7.22
C PHE A 39 -6.83 -2.78 8.55
N TYR A 40 -5.89 -2.19 9.28
CA TYR A 40 -6.19 -1.32 10.41
C TYR A 40 -6.75 0.01 9.89
N LYS A 41 -7.79 0.51 10.53
CA LYS A 41 -8.46 1.76 10.16
C LYS A 41 -8.12 2.83 11.18
N TYR A 42 -7.62 3.95 10.68
CA TYR A 42 -7.35 5.14 11.46
C TYR A 42 -8.10 6.33 10.93
N ASP A 43 -8.37 7.25 11.84
CA ASP A 43 -9.07 8.47 11.57
C ASP A 43 -8.11 9.53 10.99
N ASN A 44 -8.43 10.08 9.82
CA ASN A 44 -7.55 11.04 9.15
C ASN A 44 -7.87 12.48 9.60
N GLY A 45 -7.47 12.80 10.83
CA GLY A 45 -7.68 14.14 11.40
C GLY A 45 -7.02 15.26 10.60
N TYR A 46 -5.88 14.98 9.94
CA TYR A 46 -5.13 15.97 9.17
C TYR A 46 -5.91 16.52 7.97
N LEU A 47 -6.58 15.65 7.21
CA LEU A 47 -7.40 16.08 6.06
C LEU A 47 -8.72 16.75 6.49
N ARG A 48 -9.27 16.40 7.66
CA ARG A 48 -10.47 17.06 8.19
C ARG A 48 -10.21 18.46 8.73
N ASN A 49 -9.05 18.68 9.33
CA ASN A 49 -8.67 19.97 9.91
C ASN A 49 -8.14 20.97 8.86
N ASN A 50 -8.00 20.54 7.59
CA ASN A 50 -7.72 21.39 6.44
C ASN A 50 -8.83 21.29 5.37
N PRO A 51 -10.09 21.67 5.69
CA PRO A 51 -11.27 21.40 4.85
C PRO A 51 -11.30 22.24 3.56
N GLN A 52 -10.42 23.22 3.38
CA GLN A 52 -10.42 24.10 2.20
C GLN A 52 -10.07 23.41 0.88
N LYS A 53 -9.71 22.12 0.86
CA LYS A 53 -9.26 21.43 -0.37
C LYS A 53 -10.11 20.27 -0.84
N LEU A 54 -10.97 19.67 -0.01
CA LEU A 54 -11.86 18.55 -0.38
C LEU A 54 -13.02 18.50 0.63
N ASP A 55 -14.23 18.11 0.20
CA ASP A 55 -15.29 17.67 1.13
C ASP A 55 -14.79 16.40 1.83
N SER A 56 -14.05 16.58 2.92
CA SER A 56 -13.27 15.53 3.61
C SER A 56 -13.86 15.16 4.95
N SER A 57 -15.11 15.56 5.21
CA SER A 57 -15.81 15.41 6.50
C SER A 57 -15.70 13.99 7.09
N ARG A 58 -15.52 12.97 6.22
CA ARG A 58 -15.15 11.61 6.60
C ARG A 58 -13.95 11.11 5.77
N SER A 59 -12.77 11.24 6.36
CA SER A 59 -11.52 10.70 5.80
C SER A 59 -10.88 9.68 6.75
N TYR A 60 -10.44 8.56 6.20
CA TYR A 60 -9.80 7.48 6.95
C TYR A 60 -8.53 6.99 6.24
N ILE A 61 -7.57 6.52 7.03
CA ILE A 61 -6.38 5.82 6.54
C ILE A 61 -6.54 4.34 6.86
N TYR A 62 -6.42 3.49 5.85
CA TYR A 62 -6.34 2.04 6.03
C TYR A 62 -4.92 1.58 5.77
N THR A 63 -4.33 0.82 6.68
CA THR A 63 -2.93 0.42 6.55
C THR A 63 -2.64 -0.94 7.20
N ILE A 64 -1.52 -1.53 6.81
CA ILE A 64 -0.98 -2.75 7.44
C ILE A 64 -0.27 -2.47 8.78
N ILE A 65 -0.06 -1.19 9.11
CA ILE A 65 0.61 -0.77 10.34
C ILE A 65 -0.31 -0.93 11.54
N GLU A 66 0.17 -1.68 12.52
CA GLU A 66 -0.55 -1.98 13.76
C GLU A 66 -0.70 -0.75 14.66
N PRO A 67 -1.70 -0.73 15.56
CA PRO A 67 -1.83 0.36 16.53
C PRO A 67 -0.64 0.43 17.48
N SER A 68 -0.28 1.65 17.89
CA SER A 68 0.73 1.88 18.92
C SER A 68 0.32 1.22 20.24
N ASN A 69 1.31 0.71 20.97
CA ASN A 69 1.10 0.16 22.31
C ASN A 69 0.71 1.24 23.32
N GLU A 70 1.25 2.46 23.16
CA GLU A 70 0.99 3.60 24.05
C GLU A 70 -0.41 4.19 23.83
N ASN A 71 -0.80 4.33 22.56
CA ASN A 71 -2.10 4.86 22.18
C ASN A 71 -2.63 4.21 20.91
N ARG A 72 -3.60 3.31 21.08
CA ARG A 72 -4.20 2.53 19.98
C ARG A 72 -4.96 3.37 18.94
N LYS A 73 -5.16 4.67 19.17
CA LYS A 73 -5.72 5.59 18.16
C LYS A 73 -4.72 5.95 17.07
N TYR A 74 -3.42 5.78 17.32
CA TYR A 74 -2.35 6.09 16.39
C TYR A 74 -1.66 4.82 15.91
N PRO A 75 -1.14 4.79 14.67
CA PRO A 75 -0.31 3.69 14.21
C PRO A 75 0.98 3.62 15.03
N ARG A 76 1.60 2.44 15.07
CA ARG A 76 3.00 2.32 15.48
C ARG A 76 3.86 3.17 14.55
N LYS A 77 4.85 3.84 15.12
CA LYS A 77 5.86 4.55 14.35
C LYS A 77 6.53 3.55 13.40
N ILE A 78 6.59 3.92 12.14
CA ILE A 78 7.47 3.27 11.19
C ILE A 78 8.55 4.25 10.83
N TYR A 79 9.65 3.71 10.31
CA TYR A 79 10.75 4.52 9.88
C TYR A 79 10.33 5.41 8.69
N THR A 80 10.09 6.70 8.92
CA THR A 80 10.13 7.68 7.83
C THR A 80 11.58 7.71 7.33
N LEU A 81 11.79 7.72 6.01
CA LEU A 81 13.10 7.63 5.32
C LEU A 81 14.26 8.52 5.85
N ILE A 82 14.05 9.42 6.82
CA ILE A 82 14.99 10.46 7.27
C ILE A 82 15.70 10.20 8.64
N SER A 83 15.18 9.41 9.59
CA SER A 83 15.85 9.13 10.90
C SER A 83 16.31 7.67 11.20
N VAL A 84 17.14 7.01 10.36
CA VAL A 84 17.31 5.51 10.30
C VAL A 84 17.77 4.91 11.62
N ASN A 85 18.34 5.73 12.50
CA ASN A 85 19.17 5.24 13.59
C ASN A 85 18.72 5.66 14.99
N ARG A 86 17.52 6.25 15.17
CA ARG A 86 17.12 6.81 16.48
C ARG A 86 16.08 6.02 17.26
N ASP A 87 15.29 5.18 16.59
CA ASP A 87 14.25 4.37 17.25
C ASP A 87 14.42 2.89 16.85
N LYS A 88 15.04 2.13 17.75
CA LYS A 88 15.35 0.71 17.53
C LYS A 88 14.08 -0.13 17.39
N GLU A 89 13.07 0.13 18.20
CA GLU A 89 11.81 -0.62 18.18
C GLU A 89 11.05 -0.39 16.89
N ALA A 90 10.98 0.86 16.40
CA ALA A 90 10.37 1.17 15.12
C ALA A 90 11.11 0.51 13.95
N SER A 91 12.44 0.45 14.01
CA SER A 91 13.29 -0.20 13.01
C SER A 91 13.08 -1.71 12.98
N GLU A 92 13.11 -2.37 14.15
CA GLU A 92 12.84 -3.81 14.27
C GLU A 92 11.44 -4.16 13.79
N TYR A 93 10.43 -3.38 14.19
CA TYR A 93 9.07 -3.55 13.70
C TYR A 93 8.98 -3.45 12.17
N PHE A 94 9.62 -2.45 11.57
CA PHE A 94 9.56 -2.25 10.13
C PHE A 94 10.34 -3.31 9.34
N TYR A 95 11.59 -3.59 9.71
CA TYR A 95 12.44 -4.50 8.94
C TYR A 95 12.20 -5.98 9.25
N GLU A 96 11.88 -6.34 10.48
CA GLU A 96 11.70 -7.74 10.87
C GLU A 96 10.25 -8.19 10.72
N LYS A 97 9.30 -7.41 11.24
CA LYS A 97 7.88 -7.79 11.21
C LYS A 97 7.21 -7.44 9.89
N LEU A 98 7.43 -6.23 9.37
CA LEU A 98 6.85 -5.79 8.09
C LEU A 98 7.72 -6.10 6.87
N LYS A 99 8.93 -6.64 7.08
CA LYS A 99 9.88 -7.01 6.02
C LYS A 99 10.21 -5.83 5.09
N GLY A 100 10.30 -4.63 5.67
CA GLY A 100 10.60 -3.39 4.95
C GLY A 100 9.49 -2.91 4.02
N LYS A 101 8.24 -3.36 4.21
CA LYS A 101 7.09 -2.96 3.39
C LYS A 101 6.10 -2.10 4.18
N ASN A 102 5.53 -1.09 3.52
CA ASN A 102 4.33 -0.38 3.97
C ASN A 102 3.30 -0.38 2.84
N LEU A 103 2.02 -0.47 3.21
CA LEU A 103 0.90 -0.31 2.30
C LEU A 103 -0.22 0.43 3.04
N SER A 104 -0.61 1.57 2.49
CA SER A 104 -1.63 2.44 3.05
C SER A 104 -2.60 2.94 1.98
N PHE A 105 -3.83 3.21 2.37
CA PHE A 105 -4.89 3.71 1.51
C PHE A 105 -5.56 4.91 2.18
N ILE A 106 -5.99 5.88 1.39
CA ILE A 106 -6.83 6.97 1.86
C ILE A 106 -8.25 6.74 1.35
N GLU A 107 -9.20 6.70 2.29
CA GLU A 107 -10.63 6.78 2.02
C GLU A 107 -11.10 8.23 2.22
N MET A 108 -11.91 8.72 1.29
CA MET A 108 -12.64 9.97 1.38
C MET A 108 -14.07 9.74 0.92
N ASN A 109 -15.06 10.15 1.72
CA ASN A 109 -16.48 10.00 1.39
C ASN A 109 -16.84 8.57 0.97
N ASN A 110 -16.37 7.59 1.75
CA ASN A 110 -16.57 6.16 1.53
C ASN A 110 -15.98 5.58 0.23
N LYS A 111 -15.05 6.30 -0.41
CA LYS A 111 -14.33 5.85 -1.61
C LYS A 111 -12.83 5.87 -1.36
N ILE A 112 -12.13 4.84 -1.82
CA ILE A 112 -10.67 4.86 -1.85
C ILE A 112 -10.22 5.76 -2.99
N VAL A 113 -9.42 6.77 -2.66
CA VAL A 113 -8.91 7.77 -3.61
C VAL A 113 -7.43 7.60 -3.90
N PHE A 114 -6.70 6.99 -2.96
CA PHE A 114 -5.26 6.88 -3.03
C PHE A 114 -4.75 5.59 -2.39
N ARG A 115 -3.69 5.01 -2.96
CA ARG A 115 -2.93 3.90 -2.40
C ARG A 115 -1.44 4.24 -2.46
N ASP A 116 -0.77 4.09 -1.32
CA ASP A 116 0.66 4.26 -1.15
C ASP A 116 1.30 2.93 -0.78
N PHE A 117 2.20 2.46 -1.63
CA PHE A 117 3.07 1.35 -1.34
C PHE A 117 4.51 1.84 -1.21
N TYR A 118 5.20 1.35 -0.18
CA TYR A 118 6.63 1.55 0.00
C TYR A 118 7.32 0.23 0.28
N ARG A 119 8.50 0.04 -0.32
CA ARG A 119 9.42 -1.04 0.00
C ARG A 119 10.84 -0.50 0.15
N SER A 120 11.42 -0.68 1.32
CA SER A 120 12.85 -0.50 1.56
C SER A 120 13.61 -1.73 1.09
N TYR A 121 14.76 -1.50 0.47
CA TYR A 121 15.76 -2.52 0.16
C TYR A 121 16.96 -2.47 1.12
N ILE A 122 17.01 -1.46 1.98
CA ILE A 122 18.04 -1.31 3.00
C ILE A 122 17.87 -2.47 4.00
N GLY A 123 18.95 -3.18 4.30
CA GLY A 123 18.94 -4.34 5.19
C GLY A 123 19.81 -5.49 4.68
N LYS A 124 19.71 -6.65 5.34
CA LYS A 124 20.57 -7.84 5.08
C LYS A 124 20.55 -8.33 3.63
N GLU A 125 19.49 -8.03 2.89
CA GLU A 125 19.32 -8.45 1.49
C GLU A 125 19.56 -7.33 0.47
N TYR A 126 20.17 -6.22 0.88
CA TYR A 126 20.37 -5.07 0.01
C TYR A 126 21.14 -5.40 -1.28
N HIS A 127 22.06 -6.36 -1.30
CA HIS A 127 22.81 -6.71 -2.51
C HIS A 127 22.16 -7.78 -3.38
N LYS A 128 21.09 -8.43 -2.90
CA LYS A 128 20.44 -9.51 -3.65
C LYS A 128 19.58 -8.94 -4.77
N SER A 129 19.84 -9.40 -6.00
CA SER A 129 18.95 -9.19 -7.14
C SER A 129 17.64 -9.97 -6.93
N ASP A 130 16.50 -9.31 -7.15
CA ASP A 130 15.16 -9.88 -7.01
C ASP A 130 14.25 -9.11 -7.97
N ILE A 131 13.54 -9.83 -8.84
CA ILE A 131 12.60 -9.23 -9.80
C ILE A 131 11.51 -8.40 -9.11
N ASN A 132 11.19 -8.70 -7.85
CA ASN A 132 10.21 -7.95 -7.05
C ASN A 132 10.82 -6.73 -6.34
N LYS A 133 12.13 -6.49 -6.47
CA LYS A 133 12.86 -5.34 -5.92
C LYS A 133 13.47 -4.51 -7.06
N PRO A 134 12.66 -3.87 -7.92
CA PRO A 134 13.19 -3.02 -8.98
C PRO A 134 13.99 -1.85 -8.39
N ARG A 135 15.15 -1.53 -8.99
CA ARG A 135 16.10 -0.52 -8.49
C ARG A 135 16.34 0.67 -9.42
N ASN A 136 15.68 0.65 -10.55
CA ASN A 136 15.74 1.62 -11.62
C ASN A 136 14.53 1.38 -12.53
N LYS A 137 14.33 2.27 -13.52
CA LYS A 137 13.25 2.14 -14.50
C LYS A 137 13.31 0.84 -15.31
N GLU A 138 14.49 0.33 -15.67
CA GLU A 138 14.63 -0.90 -16.46
C GLU A 138 14.13 -2.12 -15.68
N ASP A 139 14.50 -2.23 -14.41
CA ASP A 139 14.06 -3.31 -13.53
C ASP A 139 12.56 -3.20 -13.23
N LEU A 140 12.03 -1.97 -13.10
CA LEU A 140 10.59 -1.76 -12.97
C LEU A 140 9.84 -2.28 -14.20
N ILE A 141 10.33 -2.01 -15.41
CA ILE A 141 9.75 -2.53 -16.64
C ILE A 141 9.79 -4.06 -16.67
N LYS A 142 10.89 -4.69 -16.24
CA LYS A 142 10.98 -6.16 -16.11
C LYS A 142 9.98 -6.71 -15.11
N TYR A 143 9.82 -6.04 -13.96
CA TYR A 143 8.82 -6.38 -12.95
C TYR A 143 7.39 -6.32 -13.52
N LEU A 144 7.03 -5.23 -14.21
CA LEU A 144 5.69 -5.10 -14.79
C LEU A 144 5.40 -6.19 -15.82
N LYS A 145 6.42 -6.56 -16.62
CA LYS A 145 6.33 -7.69 -17.56
C LYS A 145 6.16 -9.03 -16.83
N SER A 146 6.92 -9.29 -15.75
CA SER A 146 6.81 -10.54 -14.99
C SER A 146 5.45 -10.71 -14.29
N LYS A 147 4.76 -9.59 -14.02
CA LYS A 147 3.39 -9.57 -13.48
C LYS A 147 2.31 -9.65 -14.55
N ASN A 148 2.65 -9.77 -15.84
CA ASN A 148 1.71 -9.70 -16.96
C ASN A 148 0.81 -8.44 -16.91
N ALA A 149 1.33 -7.33 -16.37
CA ALA A 149 0.56 -6.11 -16.25
C ALA A 149 0.38 -5.43 -17.61
N LYS A 150 -0.82 -4.91 -17.91
CA LYS A 150 -1.03 -4.06 -19.07
C LYS A 150 -0.63 -2.64 -18.69
N TYR A 151 0.43 -2.09 -19.30
CA TYR A 151 0.91 -0.76 -18.96
C TYR A 151 1.23 0.12 -20.17
N LYS A 152 1.07 1.43 -19.98
CA LYS A 152 1.55 2.50 -20.86
C LYS A 152 2.36 3.49 -20.03
N ILE A 153 3.65 3.60 -20.30
CA ILE A 153 4.49 4.64 -19.70
C ILE A 153 4.08 5.99 -20.31
N LEU A 154 3.80 6.98 -19.46
CA LEU A 154 3.40 8.32 -19.86
C LEU A 154 4.59 9.28 -19.84
N SER A 155 5.41 9.19 -18.78
CA SER A 155 6.63 9.99 -18.66
C SER A 155 7.64 9.32 -17.74
N ILE A 156 8.92 9.60 -17.99
CA ILE A 156 10.02 9.21 -17.11
C ILE A 156 10.80 10.48 -16.78
N GLY A 157 10.91 10.78 -15.49
CA GLY A 157 11.70 11.88 -14.95
C GLY A 157 12.73 11.40 -13.95
N LYS A 158 13.44 12.35 -13.36
CA LYS A 158 14.37 12.13 -12.26
C LYS A 158 13.99 13.02 -11.09
N SER A 159 14.09 12.47 -9.88
CA SER A 159 14.06 13.23 -8.63
C SER A 159 15.31 12.85 -7.86
N GLU A 160 16.29 13.76 -7.81
CA GLU A 160 17.64 13.48 -7.31
C GLU A 160 18.25 12.25 -8.02
N LYS A 161 18.43 11.13 -7.31
CA LYS A 161 18.99 9.88 -7.83
C LYS A 161 17.91 8.88 -8.27
N ALA A 162 16.64 9.12 -7.95
CA ALA A 162 15.54 8.20 -8.23
C ALA A 162 14.94 8.43 -9.63
N ASP A 163 14.54 7.33 -10.29
CA ASP A 163 13.66 7.37 -11.44
C ASP A 163 12.23 7.63 -10.98
N VAL A 164 11.54 8.57 -11.63
CA VAL A 164 10.12 8.84 -11.41
C VAL A 164 9.36 8.45 -12.67
N VAL A 165 8.57 7.38 -12.58
CA VAL A 165 7.85 6.80 -13.70
C VAL A 165 6.35 7.04 -13.51
N LYS A 166 5.75 7.83 -14.41
CA LYS A 166 4.29 7.97 -14.48
C LYS A 166 3.75 7.03 -15.54
N ALA A 167 2.76 6.21 -15.19
CA ALA A 167 2.24 5.18 -16.08
C ALA A 167 0.74 4.95 -15.86
N LYS A 168 0.03 4.52 -16.90
CA LYS A 168 -1.25 3.82 -16.75
C LYS A 168 -0.97 2.33 -16.63
N ILE A 169 -1.36 1.69 -15.54
CA ILE A 169 -1.20 0.25 -15.30
C ILE A 169 -2.58 -0.31 -14.97
N ASN A 170 -3.04 -1.30 -15.73
CA ASN A 170 -4.39 -1.87 -15.62
C ASN A 170 -5.47 -0.76 -15.56
N ASN A 171 -5.38 0.23 -16.45
CA ASN A 171 -6.24 1.42 -16.55
C ASN A 171 -6.20 2.40 -15.38
N SER A 172 -5.39 2.19 -14.36
CA SER A 172 -5.23 3.14 -13.24
C SER A 172 -3.96 3.96 -13.38
N PHE A 173 -3.96 5.17 -12.81
CA PHE A 173 -2.81 6.07 -12.88
C PHE A 173 -1.84 5.79 -11.74
N TYR A 174 -0.58 5.57 -12.09
CA TYR A 174 0.52 5.33 -11.15
C TYR A 174 1.61 6.38 -11.31
N GLU A 175 2.16 6.80 -10.18
CA GLU A 175 3.48 7.41 -10.08
C GLU A 175 4.37 6.50 -9.24
N ILE A 176 5.45 5.99 -9.83
CA ILE A 176 6.37 5.06 -9.19
C ILE A 176 7.73 5.73 -9.08
N VAL A 177 8.24 5.86 -7.86
CA VAL A 177 9.58 6.39 -7.58
C VAL A 177 10.47 5.23 -7.18
N VAL A 178 11.55 5.02 -7.92
CA VAL A 178 12.42 3.85 -7.74
C VAL A 178 13.89 4.27 -7.78
N ASP A 179 14.66 3.75 -6.82
CA ASP A 179 16.11 3.90 -6.79
C ASP A 179 16.79 2.62 -6.25
N SER A 180 18.11 2.67 -6.07
CA SER A 180 18.87 1.51 -5.60
C SER A 180 18.49 1.04 -4.19
N THR A 181 17.80 1.86 -3.41
CA THR A 181 17.51 1.65 -1.98
C THR A 181 16.03 1.45 -1.67
N PHE A 182 15.12 1.87 -2.54
CA PHE A 182 13.68 1.70 -2.33
C PHE A 182 12.85 1.69 -3.62
N CYS A 183 11.58 1.30 -3.48
CA CYS A 183 10.52 1.59 -4.43
C CYS A 183 9.27 2.12 -3.72
N LYS A 184 8.73 3.22 -4.22
CA LYS A 184 7.43 3.80 -3.86
C LYS A 184 6.50 3.71 -5.04
N SER A 185 5.24 3.40 -4.78
CA SER A 185 4.21 3.34 -5.81
C SER A 185 2.94 4.02 -5.29
N TYR A 186 2.56 5.08 -5.98
CA TYR A 186 1.39 5.90 -5.70
C TYR A 186 0.34 5.60 -6.76
N LEU A 187 -0.76 5.00 -6.34
CA LEU A 187 -1.92 4.71 -7.18
C LEU A 187 -3.02 5.73 -6.90
N TYR A 188 -3.44 6.42 -7.96
CA TYR A 188 -4.57 7.33 -7.98
C TYR A 188 -5.73 6.65 -8.73
N TYR A 189 -6.84 6.40 -8.03
CA TYR A 189 -8.01 5.74 -8.64
C TYR A 189 -8.76 6.66 -9.59
N ASN A 190 -8.59 7.98 -9.44
CA ASN A 190 -9.02 8.97 -10.42
C ASN A 190 -7.84 9.88 -10.80
N GLU A 191 -7.63 10.08 -12.11
CA GLU A 191 -6.52 10.88 -12.63
C GLU A 191 -6.56 12.33 -12.15
N LYS A 192 -7.75 12.88 -11.89
CA LYS A 192 -7.91 14.24 -11.34
C LYS A 192 -7.32 14.41 -9.94
N ASP A 193 -7.20 13.31 -9.19
CA ASP A 193 -6.76 13.33 -7.80
C ASP A 193 -5.23 13.49 -7.68
N THR A 194 -4.50 13.45 -8.81
CA THR A 194 -3.05 13.64 -8.89
C THR A 194 -2.58 15.06 -8.52
N ILE A 195 -3.49 16.03 -8.46
CA ILE A 195 -3.19 17.40 -8.00
C ILE A 195 -3.03 17.47 -6.47
N PHE A 196 -3.52 16.46 -5.74
CA PHE A 196 -3.47 16.41 -4.29
C PHE A 196 -2.23 15.67 -3.81
N ASN A 197 -1.56 16.24 -2.81
CA ASN A 197 -0.35 15.66 -2.24
C ASN A 197 -0.67 14.66 -1.11
N TYR A 198 -1.33 13.55 -1.46
CA TYR A 198 -1.71 12.52 -0.50
C TYR A 198 -0.52 11.80 0.14
N SER A 199 0.61 11.71 -0.56
CA SER A 199 1.82 11.08 -0.01
C SER A 199 2.37 11.86 1.18
N THR A 200 2.32 13.20 1.16
CA THR A 200 2.68 14.02 2.33
C THR A 200 1.71 13.79 3.50
N VAL A 201 0.41 13.63 3.25
CA VAL A 201 -0.57 13.32 4.31
C VAL A 201 -0.19 12.03 5.05
N LEU A 202 0.13 10.96 4.30
CA LEU A 202 0.55 9.69 4.89
C LEU A 202 1.92 9.80 5.56
N PHE A 203 2.84 10.56 4.98
CA PHE A 203 4.16 10.78 5.56
C PHE A 203 4.09 11.47 6.93
N THR A 204 3.20 12.46 7.10
CA THR A 204 3.00 13.13 8.40
C THR A 204 2.22 12.28 9.41
N PHE A 205 1.48 11.27 8.93
CA PHE A 205 0.64 10.42 9.78
C PHE A 205 1.42 9.32 10.51
N PHE A 206 2.50 8.81 9.90
CA PHE A 206 3.34 7.74 10.43
C PHE A 206 4.62 8.26 11.10
#